data_AF-D2ZXT0-F1
#
_entry.id   AF-D2ZXT0-F1
#
_cell.length_a   1.000
_cell.length_b   1.000
_cell.length_c   1.000
_cell.angle_alpha   90.00
_cell.angle_beta   90.00
_cell.angle_gamma   90.00
#
_symmetry.space_group_name_H-M   'P 1'
#
loop_
_entity.id
_entity.type
_entity.pdbx_description
1 polymer ?
#
loop_
_entity_poly.entity_id
_entity_poly.type
_entity_poly.pdbx_seq_one_letter_code
_entity_poly.pdbx_strand_id
1 'polypeptide(L)' 'MYHYKSEATQFLDKLIEDNPQLETQRLENRHLLWDVELNPQEQAEFEAAKVAKKPYTYYQD' A
#
# COMPACT_ATOMS: atom_id res chain seq x y z
N MET A 1 -4.05 -15.20 30.83
CA MET A 1 -3.67 -14.06 29.96
C MET A 1 -4.95 -13.65 29.22
N TYR A 2 -5.41 -12.40 29.35
CA TYR A 2 -6.64 -11.98 28.67
C TYR A 2 -6.36 -11.71 27.19
N HIS A 3 -7.00 -12.47 26.29
CA HIS A 3 -7.00 -12.20 24.86
C HIS A 3 -8.11 -11.19 24.55
N TYR A 4 -7.87 -9.93 24.92
CA TYR A 4 -8.78 -8.86 24.51
C TYR A 4 -8.63 -8.62 22.99
N LYS A 5 -9.76 -8.58 22.30
CA LYS A 5 -9.87 -8.21 20.88
C LYS A 5 -10.90 -7.09 20.78
N SER A 6 -10.55 -6.01 20.08
CA SER A 6 -11.48 -4.89 19.91
C SER A 6 -12.75 -5.32 19.18
N GLU A 7 -13.87 -4.67 19.45
CA GLU A 7 -15.15 -4.94 18.78
C GLU A 7 -15.01 -4.81 17.25
N ALA A 8 -14.27 -3.80 16.79
CA ALA A 8 -14.00 -3.60 15.37
C ALA A 8 -13.26 -4.80 14.75
N THR A 9 -12.27 -5.37 15.46
CA THR A 9 -11.57 -6.54 14.93
C THR A 9 -12.47 -7.77 14.91
N GLN A 10 -13.30 -7.99 15.94
CA GLN A 10 -14.26 -9.09 15.97
C GLN A 10 -15.31 -8.98 14.85
N PHE A 11 -15.75 -7.76 14.54
CA PHE A 11 -16.64 -7.49 13.40
C PHE A 11 -15.98 -7.86 12.07
N LEU A 12 -14.73 -7.43 11.86
CA LEU A 12 -14.01 -7.71 10.62
C LEU A 12 -13.75 -9.21 10.42
N ASP A 13 -13.45 -9.97 11.48
CA ASP A 13 -13.28 -11.42 11.35
C ASP A 13 -14.57 -12.08 10.86
N LYS A 14 -15.71 -11.75 11.50
CA LYS A 14 -17.02 -12.29 11.11
C LYS A 14 -17.37 -11.92 9.68
N LEU A 15 -17.13 -10.67 9.28
CA LEU A 15 -17.41 -10.20 7.92
C LEU A 15 -16.66 -11.04 6.88
N ILE A 16 -15.39 -11.35 7.12
CA ILE A 16 -14.55 -12.14 6.21
C ILE A 16 -14.96 -13.62 6.23
N GLU A 17 -15.30 -14.16 7.40
CA GLU A 17 -15.79 -15.55 7.56
C GLU A 17 -17.11 -15.78 6.82
N ASP A 18 -18.06 -14.85 6.96
CA ASP A 18 -19.37 -14.91 6.31
C ASP A 18 -19.29 -14.66 4.79
N ASN A 19 -18.21 -14.01 4.31
CA ASN A 19 -18.06 -13.60 2.91
C ASN A 19 -16.66 -13.94 2.36
N PRO A 20 -16.36 -15.23 2.11
CA PRO A 20 -15.05 -15.66 1.63
C PRO A 20 -14.63 -15.01 0.29
N GLN A 21 -15.58 -14.60 -0.54
CA GLN A 21 -15.34 -13.88 -1.80
C GLN A 21 -14.72 -12.49 -1.61
N LEU A 22 -14.86 -11.87 -0.43
CA LEU A 22 -14.28 -10.55 -0.15
C LEU A 22 -12.76 -10.55 -0.24
N GLU A 23 -12.11 -11.69 0.05
CA GLU A 23 -10.65 -11.78 -0.05
C GLU A 23 -10.18 -11.59 -1.49
N THR A 24 -10.88 -12.19 -2.45
CA THR A 24 -10.57 -12.04 -3.88
C THR A 24 -10.81 -10.61 -4.33
N GLN A 25 -11.96 -10.02 -3.96
CA GLN A 25 -12.26 -8.62 -4.28
C GLN A 25 -11.26 -7.65 -3.64
N ARG A 26 -10.78 -7.94 -2.43
CA ARG A 26 -9.77 -7.13 -1.75
C ARG A 26 -8.47 -7.13 -2.53
N LEU A 27 -8.02 -8.29 -3.00
CA LEU A 27 -6.82 -8.42 -3.82
C LEU A 27 -7.01 -7.67 -5.15
N GLU A 28 -8.11 -7.90 -5.86
CA GLU A 28 -8.41 -7.20 -7.12
C GLU A 28 -8.38 -5.68 -6.96
N ASN A 29 -9.04 -5.14 -5.92
CA ASN A 29 -9.04 -3.70 -5.66
C ASN A 29 -7.65 -3.17 -5.26
N ARG A 30 -6.84 -3.97 -4.54
CA ARG A 30 -5.46 -3.60 -4.20
C ARG A 30 -4.59 -3.53 -5.46
N HIS A 31 -4.76 -4.47 -6.40
CA HIS A 31 -4.05 -4.48 -7.68
C HIS A 31 -4.36 -3.28 -8.59
N LEU A 32 -5.51 -2.62 -8.42
CA LEU A 32 -5.85 -1.45 -9.23
C LEU A 32 -5.04 -0.20 -8.90
N LEU A 33 -4.79 0.06 -7.61
CA LEU A 33 -4.27 1.36 -7.15
C LEU A 33 -3.00 1.25 -6.31
N TRP A 34 -2.65 0.06 -5.81
CA TRP A 34 -1.61 -0.09 -4.79
C TRP A 34 -0.51 -1.06 -5.22
N ASP A 35 -0.86 -2.24 -5.74
CA ASP A 35 0.12 -3.19 -6.24
C ASP A 35 0.40 -2.91 -7.71
N VAL A 36 1.27 -1.92 -7.97
CA VAL A 36 1.66 -1.53 -9.32
C VAL A 36 2.92 -2.30 -9.74
N GLU A 37 2.85 -2.98 -10.89
CA GLU A 37 4.05 -3.49 -11.56
C GLU A 37 4.75 -2.32 -12.27
N LEU A 38 5.96 -2.01 -11.81
CA LEU A 38 6.75 -0.94 -12.40
C LEU A 38 7.51 -1.45 -13.62
N ASN A 39 7.43 -0.71 -14.72
CA ASN A 39 8.20 -1.01 -15.94
C ASN A 39 9.70 -0.82 -15.67
N PRO A 40 10.55 -1.85 -15.87
CA PRO A 40 11.99 -1.74 -15.63
C PRO A 40 12.69 -0.66 -16.46
N GLN A 41 12.20 -0.41 -17.67
CA GLN A 41 12.75 0.62 -18.56
C GLN A 41 12.45 2.01 -18.01
N GLU A 42 11.21 2.26 -17.58
CA GLU A 42 10.83 3.54 -16.96
C GLU A 42 11.60 3.78 -15.66
N GLN A 43 11.80 2.74 -14.84
CA GLN A 43 12.64 2.84 -13.64
C GLN A 43 14.06 3.28 -13.99
N ALA A 44 14.68 2.67 -14.99
CA ALA A 44 16.02 3.03 -15.42
C ALA A 44 16.09 4.48 -15.93
N GLU A 45 15.07 4.93 -16.66
CA GLU A 45 14.96 6.32 -17.13
C GLU A 45 14.77 7.31 -15.98
N PHE A 46 13.94 6.99 -14.98
CA PHE A 46 13.78 7.82 -13.78
C PHE A 46 15.07 7.91 -12.97
N GLU A 47 15.80 6.80 -12.83
CA GLU A 47 17.10 6.75 -12.18
C GLU A 47 18.13 7.62 -12.93
N ALA A 48 18.18 7.51 -14.26
CA ALA A 48 19.06 8.32 -15.09
C ALA A 48 18.71 9.82 -15.07
N ALA A 49 17.43 10.16 -14.92
CA ALA A 49 16.94 11.54 -14.84
C ALA A 49 17.04 12.16 -13.43
N LYS A 50 17.60 11.45 -12.43
CA LYS A 50 17.73 11.99 -11.07
C LYS A 50 18.57 13.26 -11.05
N VAL A 51 18.00 14.33 -10.49
CA VAL A 51 18.69 15.59 -10.21
C VAL A 51 19.04 15.66 -8.73
N ALA A 52 20.26 16.07 -8.41
CA ALA A 52 20.68 16.30 -7.03
C ALA A 52 19.78 17.34 -6.35
N LYS A 53 19.04 16.92 -5.32
CA LYS A 53 18.19 17.81 -4.53
C LYS A 53 19.00 18.38 -3.37
N LYS A 54 18.84 19.68 -3.08
CA LYS A 54 19.37 20.29 -1.84
C LYS A 54 18.74 19.54 -0.63
N PRO A 55 19.48 19.37 0.48
CA PRO A 55 18.98 18.65 1.67
C PRO A 55 17.78 19.33 2.31
N TYR A 56 17.62 20.64 2.11
CA TYR A 56 16.46 21.38 2.59
C TYR A 56 15.99 22.35 1.51
N THR A 57 14.81 22.08 0.94
CA THR A 57 14.23 22.81 -0.20
C THR A 57 14.07 24.31 0.06
N TYR A 58 13.86 24.70 1.32
CA TYR A 58 13.63 26.08 1.74
C TYR A 58 14.85 26.72 2.40
N TYR A 59 16.00 26.08 2.37
CA TYR A 59 17.21 26.70 2.90
C TYR A 59 17.64 27.78 1.91
N GLN A 60 17.45 29.02 2.31
CA GLN A 60 18.08 30.15 1.66
C GLN A 60 19.48 30.22 2.24
N ASP A 61 20.47 30.15 1.34
CA ASP A 61 21.89 30.31 1.71
C ASP A 61 22.12 31.65 2.41
#